data_AF-A0A2V8ULM6-F1
#
_entry.id   AF-A0A2V8ULM6-F1
#
_cell.length_a   1.000
_cell.length_b   1.000
_cell.length_c   1.000
_cell.angle_alpha   90.00
_cell.angle_beta   90.00
_cell.angle_gamma   90.00
#
_symmetry.space_group_name_H-M   'P 1'
#
loop_
_entity.id
_entity.type
_entity.pdbx_description
1 polymer ?
#
loop_
_entity_poly.entity_id
_entity_poly.type
_entity_poly.pdbx_seq_one_letter_code
_entity_poly.pdbx_strand_id
1 'polypeptide(L)'
;MIVFADDQINSPQFGALEREMPRVKKGRYVIIPAGKQSNGEGNNTDAELWRSLTWKICFARFPTKAMDQADCELTCECGLHRLSRSL
;
A
#
# COMPACT_ATOMS: atom_id res chain seq x y z
N MET A 1 4.55 4.87 -1.00
CA MET A 1 4.66 4.32 -2.37
C MET A 1 4.70 2.81 -2.29
N ILE A 2 3.94 2.13 -3.15
CA ILE A 2 3.96 0.67 -3.26
C ILE A 2 4.58 0.37 -4.62
N VAL A 3 5.56 -0.52 -4.65
CA VAL A 3 6.21 -0.97 -5.89
C VAL A 3 6.26 -2.48 -5.87
N PHE A 4 5.98 -3.12 -7.01
CA PHE A 4 6.04 -4.57 -7.13
C PHE A 4 7.43 -5.01 -7.61
N ALA A 5 7.95 -6.11 -7.06
CA ALA A 5 9.29 -6.60 -7.39
C ALA A 5 9.40 -7.12 -8.84
N ASP A 6 8.28 -7.50 -9.44
CA ASP A 6 8.13 -7.94 -10.83
C ASP A 6 7.65 -6.83 -11.77
N ASP A 7 7.54 -5.58 -11.30
CA ASP A 7 7.23 -4.43 -12.14
C ASP A 7 8.36 -4.19 -13.15
N GLN A 8 8.02 -4.23 -14.44
CA GLN A 8 8.96 -4.05 -15.53
C GLN A 8 9.26 -2.57 -15.83
N ILE A 9 8.37 -1.65 -15.46
CA ILE A 9 8.48 -0.22 -15.70
C ILE A 9 9.16 0.48 -14.51
N ASN A 10 8.76 0.16 -13.28
CA ASN A 10 9.30 0.75 -12.05
C ASN A 10 10.11 -0.27 -11.23
N SER A 11 10.84 -1.13 -11.92
CA SER A 11 11.68 -2.18 -11.36
C SER A 11 12.60 -1.64 -10.25
N PRO A 12 12.58 -2.22 -9.03
CA PRO A 12 13.49 -1.83 -7.94
C PRO A 12 14.98 -1.87 -8.35
N GLN A 13 15.32 -2.74 -9.29
CA GLN A 13 16.64 -2.96 -9.85
C GLN A 13 17.19 -1.70 -10.56
N PHE A 14 16.33 -0.77 -10.97
CA PHE A 14 16.75 0.50 -11.56
C PHE A 14 17.32 1.49 -10.53
N GLY A 15 17.17 1.24 -9.22
CA GLY A 15 17.73 2.06 -8.15
C GLY A 15 17.10 3.45 -7.98
N ALA A 16 16.08 3.79 -8.79
CA ALA A 16 15.40 5.08 -8.71
C ALA A 16 14.75 5.30 -7.33
N LEU A 17 14.15 4.25 -6.75
CA LEU A 17 13.59 4.29 -5.40
C LEU A 17 14.64 4.67 -4.36
N GLU A 18 15.79 3.98 -4.34
CA GLU A 18 16.86 4.21 -3.38
C GLU A 18 17.44 5.63 -3.53
N ARG A 19 17.63 6.08 -4.77
CA ARG A 19 18.18 7.40 -5.08
C ARG A 19 17.23 8.56 -4.75
N GLU A 20 15.94 8.43 -5.07
CA GLU A 20 14.99 9.54 -5.03
C GLU A 20 14.15 9.60 -3.76
N MET A 21 13.81 8.46 -3.13
CA MET A 21 12.95 8.45 -1.93
C MET A 21 13.47 9.27 -0.75
N PRO A 22 14.78 9.39 -0.48
CA PRO A 22 15.30 10.27 0.57
C PRO A 22 14.92 11.74 0.40
N ARG A 23 14.64 12.19 -0.83
CA ARG A 23 14.22 13.57 -1.14
C ARG A 23 12.73 13.80 -0.85
N VAL A 24 11.95 12.74 -0.72
CA VAL A 24 10.51 12.83 -0.47
C VAL A 24 10.28 13.08 1.03
N LYS A 25 9.77 14.26 1.37
CA LYS A 25 9.48 14.62 2.77
C LYS A 25 8.49 13.63 3.40
N LYS A 26 8.93 12.92 4.45
CA LYS A 26 8.19 11.82 5.10
C LYS A 26 7.84 10.65 4.16
N GLY A 27 8.56 10.53 3.04
CA GLY A 27 8.38 9.46 2.08
C GLY A 27 8.64 8.10 2.71
N ARG A 28 7.76 7.15 2.40
CA ARG A 28 7.92 5.73 2.75
C ARG A 28 7.56 4.91 1.54
N TYR A 29 8.26 3.80 1.35
CA TYR A 29 7.92 2.85 0.31
C TYR A 29 8.00 1.43 0.84
N VAL A 30 7.29 0.54 0.17
CA VAL A 30 7.36 -0.91 0.37
C VAL A 30 7.53 -1.57 -0.99
N ILE A 31 8.37 -2.59 -1.05
CA ILE A 31 8.52 -3.45 -2.21
C ILE A 31 7.74 -4.73 -1.93
N ILE A 32 6.78 -5.05 -2.79
CA ILE A 32 5.97 -6.25 -2.66
C ILE A 32 6.63 -7.37 -3.48
N PRO A 33 6.98 -8.51 -2.86
CA PRO A 33 7.57 -9.63 -3.59
C PRO A 33 6.61 -10.17 -4.66
N ALA A 34 7.18 -10.63 -5.77
CA ALA A 34 6.42 -11.31 -6.82
C ALA A 34 5.74 -12.57 -6.27
N GLY A 35 4.55 -12.87 -6.80
CA GLY A 35 3.73 -14.00 -6.38
C GLY A 35 3.15 -14.74 -7.57
N LYS A 36 2.50 -15.89 -7.34
CA LYS A 36 1.92 -16.68 -8.44
C LYS A 36 0.86 -15.93 -9.26
N GLN A 37 0.16 -14.98 -8.64
CA GLN A 37 -0.87 -14.16 -9.26
C GLN A 37 -0.36 -12.76 -9.62
N SER A 38 0.94 -12.47 -9.44
CA SER A 38 1.46 -11.14 -9.77
C SER A 38 1.63 -10.99 -11.27
N ASN A 39 1.36 -9.79 -11.75
CA ASN A 39 1.35 -9.39 -13.15
C ASN A 39 2.24 -8.14 -13.38
N GLY A 40 3.30 -7.97 -12.59
CA GLY A 40 4.22 -6.83 -12.68
C GLY A 40 3.52 -5.48 -12.61
N GLU A 41 3.74 -4.63 -13.62
CA GLU A 41 3.06 -3.33 -13.73
C GLU A 41 1.52 -3.46 -13.80
N GLY A 42 1.00 -4.57 -14.32
CA GLY A 42 -0.44 -4.83 -14.38
C GLY A 42 -1.09 -5.00 -12.99
N ASN A 43 -0.30 -5.19 -11.93
CA ASN A 43 -0.81 -5.29 -10.56
C ASN A 43 -1.54 -4.01 -10.11
N ASN A 44 -1.23 -2.86 -10.72
CA ASN A 44 -1.81 -1.55 -10.40
C ASN A 44 -3.33 -1.51 -10.61
N THR A 45 -3.83 -2.36 -11.51
CA THR A 45 -5.25 -2.44 -11.87
C THR A 45 -5.94 -3.72 -11.38
N ASP A 46 -5.23 -4.58 -10.64
CA ASP A 46 -5.77 -5.82 -10.09
C ASP A 46 -6.48 -5.58 -8.74
N ALA A 47 -7.80 -5.41 -8.79
CA ALA A 47 -8.61 -5.12 -7.60
C ALA A 47 -8.54 -6.23 -6.52
N GLU A 48 -8.41 -7.49 -6.90
CA GLU A 48 -8.35 -8.60 -5.95
C GLU A 48 -7.02 -8.60 -5.20
N LEU A 49 -5.92 -8.39 -5.93
CA LEU A 49 -4.60 -8.24 -5.35
C LEU A 49 -4.54 -7.06 -4.37
N TRP A 50 -5.11 -5.90 -4.74
CA TRP A 50 -5.17 -4.72 -3.87
C TRP A 50 -6.00 -4.94 -2.61
N ARG A 51 -7.13 -5.65 -2.70
CA ARG A 51 -7.93 -6.01 -1.51
C ARG A 51 -7.10 -6.84 -0.52
N SER A 52 -6.40 -7.85 -1.01
CA SER A 52 -5.52 -8.70 -0.20
C SER A 52 -4.34 -7.92 0.39
N LEU A 53 -3.72 -7.05 -0.40
CA LEU A 53 -2.54 -6.29 0.01
C LEU A 53 -2.89 -5.20 1.03
N THR A 54 -3.99 -4.49 0.82
CA THR A 54 -4.47 -3.43 1.73
C THR A 54 -4.68 -3.99 3.13
N TRP A 55 -5.31 -5.18 3.23
CA TRP A 55 -5.43 -5.91 4.48
C TRP A 55 -4.05 -6.15 5.14
N LYS A 56 -3.12 -6.77 4.41
CA LYS A 56 -1.78 -7.09 4.94
C LYS A 56 -1.02 -5.86 5.43
N ILE A 57 -1.07 -4.75 4.69
CA ILE A 57 -0.38 -3.50 5.03
C ILE A 57 -1.03 -2.81 6.24
N CYS A 58 -2.36 -2.79 6.33
CA CYS A 58 -3.07 -2.21 7.47
C CYS A 58 -2.75 -2.95 8.78
N PHE A 59 -2.74 -4.29 8.77
CA PHE A 59 -2.41 -5.10 9.94
C PHE A 59 -0.98 -4.93 10.43
N ALA A 60 -0.01 -4.90 9.51
CA ALA A 60 1.39 -4.68 9.86
C ALA A 60 1.65 -3.30 10.51
N ARG A 61 0.72 -2.35 10.34
CA ARG A 61 0.85 -0.97 10.79
C ARG A 61 0.07 -0.64 12.08
N PHE A 62 -0.91 -1.47 12.46
CA PHE A 62 -1.74 -1.28 13.66
C PHE A 62 -2.03 -2.62 14.37
N PRO A 63 -1.17 -3.08 15.30
CA PRO A 63 -1.29 -4.41 15.90
C PRO A 63 -2.33 -4.54 17.04
N THR A 64 -3.21 -3.56 17.26
CA THR A 64 -4.10 -3.57 18.43
C THR A 64 -5.52 -4.03 18.11
N LYS A 65 -5.83 -5.21 18.66
CA LYS A 65 -7.15 -5.84 18.86
C LYS A 65 -7.96 -6.14 17.59
N ALA A 66 -7.82 -7.38 17.12
CA ALA A 66 -8.81 -8.14 16.36
C ALA A 66 -9.69 -7.30 15.41
N MET A 67 -9.10 -6.80 14.32
CA MET A 67 -9.90 -6.41 13.16
C MET A 67 -10.31 -7.70 12.44
N ASP A 68 -11.61 -7.91 12.25
CA ASP A 68 -12.16 -8.89 11.31
C ASP A 68 -12.04 -8.32 9.88
N GLN A 69 -11.96 -9.19 8.85
CA GLN A 69 -12.05 -8.82 7.44
C GLN A 69 -13.25 -7.89 7.16
N ALA A 70 -14.36 -8.08 7.88
CA ALA A 70 -15.55 -7.23 7.84
C ALA A 70 -15.32 -5.81 8.39
N ASP A 71 -14.44 -5.61 9.38
CA ASP A 71 -14.18 -4.29 9.98
C ASP A 71 -13.36 -3.38 9.03
N CYS A 72 -12.65 -3.96 8.06
CA CYS A 72 -11.83 -3.21 7.12
C CYS A 72 -12.63 -2.60 5.95
N GLU A 73 -13.78 -3.18 5.59
CA GLU A 73 -14.70 -2.56 4.62
C GLU A 73 -15.33 -1.27 5.17
N LEU A 74 -15.47 -1.16 6.50
CA LEU A 74 -15.96 0.04 7.19
C LEU A 74 -14.84 1.05 7.55
N THR A 75 -13.62 0.58 7.83
CA THR A 75 -12.51 1.46 8.25
C THR A 75 -11.68 2.04 7.10
N CYS A 76 -11.97 1.68 5.85
CA CYS A 76 -11.44 2.40 4.69
C CYS A 76 -12.05 3.82 4.53
N GLU A 77 -12.89 4.26 5.47
CA GLU A 77 -13.22 5.68 5.71
C GLU A 77 -12.18 6.45 6.56
N CYS A 78 -11.06 5.83 6.96
CA CYS A 78 -10.03 6.52 7.73
C CYS A 78 -9.14 7.41 6.85
N GLY A 79 -9.67 8.57 6.46
CA GLY A 79 -8.89 9.62 5.79
C GLY A 79 -9.65 10.86 5.30
N LEU A 80 -10.98 10.84 5.28
CA LEU A 80 -11.81 12.01 4.94
C LEU A 80 -12.66 12.45 6.13
N HIS A 81 -12.06 12.48 7.34
CA HIS A 81 -12.58 13.38 8.36
C HIS A 81 -12.35 14.82 7.91
N ARG A 82 -13.41 15.39 7.35
CA ARG A 82 -13.61 16.83 7.20
C ARG A 82 -13.25 17.50 8.53
N LEU A 83 -12.14 18.23 8.53
CA LEU A 83 -11.90 19.30 9.49
C LEU A 83 -12.99 20.36 9.32
N SER A 84 -14.02 20.33 10.17
CA SER A 84 -14.79 21.51 10.59
C SER A 84 -15.78 21.07 11.65
N ARG A 85 -16.06 21.75 12.75
CA ARG A 85 -15.58 22.94 13.47
C ARG A 85 -16.43 22.89 14.76
N SER A 86 -15.88 23.38 15.87
CA SER A 86 -16.57 24.09 16.98
C SER A 86 -18.10 23.94 17.04
N LEU A 87 -18.69 23.34 18.08
CA LEU A 87 -18.76 23.76 19.49
C LEU A 87 -19.15 22.56 20.36
#